data_AF-A0A956Z451-F1
#
_entry.id   AF-A0A956Z451-F1
#
_cell.length_a   1.000
_cell.length_b   1.000
_cell.length_c   1.000
_cell.angle_alpha   90.00
_cell.angle_beta   90.00
_cell.angle_gamma   90.00
#
_symmetry.space_group_name_H-M   'P 1'
#
loop_
_entity.id
_entity.type
_entity.pdbx_description
1 polymer ?
#
loop_
_entity_poly.entity_id
_entity_poly.type
_entity_poly.pdbx_seq_one_letter_code
_entity_poly.pdbx_strand_id
1 'polypeptide(L)'
;MSIWIEIRRLFDQLRAQGLYLTLLAAIDKLGRWLTGQPVWRFSRITPAILLGGQPARRVWAKLSRMGVTGVINMRQEYDYRTELDGIPLGYLYLPTVDNTAPTVEQLMRGTAFIKQQVEQGGRVYIHCWEGLGRGPSMAAAYLVQQGKTPDEAWATIRAIRPFIRPNDVQKQRLDEFAQYAGGSVGKPSGATTTNPGVSGKDTSLRRR
;
A
#
# COMPACT_ATOMS: atom_id res chain seq x y z
N MET A 1 -19.05 5.60 0.06
CA MET A 1 -18.15 6.71 0.46
C MET A 1 -18.81 8.03 0.06
N SER A 2 -18.81 9.05 0.90
CA SER A 2 -19.54 10.31 0.65
C SER A 2 -18.92 11.11 -0.50
N ILE A 3 -19.75 11.65 -1.40
CA ILE A 3 -19.31 12.48 -2.53
C ILE A 3 -18.52 13.72 -2.08
N TRP A 4 -18.81 14.22 -0.88
CA TRP A 4 -18.13 15.35 -0.25
C TRP A 4 -16.68 15.05 0.12
N ILE A 5 -16.37 13.81 0.53
CA ILE A 5 -15.00 13.39 0.83
C ILE A 5 -14.15 13.44 -0.44
N GLU A 6 -14.76 13.03 -1.55
CA GLU A 6 -14.08 12.96 -2.84
C GLU A 6 -13.83 14.34 -3.44
N ILE A 7 -14.80 15.25 -3.31
CA ILE A 7 -14.64 16.66 -3.67
C ILE A 7 -13.52 17.30 -2.85
N ARG A 8 -13.51 17.08 -1.52
CA ARG A 8 -12.44 17.59 -0.66
C ARG A 8 -11.08 17.05 -1.07
N ARG A 9 -10.95 15.76 -1.37
CA ARG A 9 -9.71 15.16 -1.86
C ARG A 9 -9.22 15.78 -3.17
N LEU A 10 -10.13 16.02 -4.12
CA LEU A 10 -9.81 16.70 -5.38
C LEU A 10 -9.32 18.14 -5.15
N PHE A 11 -9.97 18.88 -4.26
CA PHE A 11 -9.53 20.24 -3.88
C PHE A 11 -8.16 20.24 -3.18
N ASP A 12 -7.95 19.32 -2.24
CA ASP A 12 -6.66 19.17 -1.55
C ASP A 12 -5.55 18.78 -2.53
N GLN A 13 -5.87 17.94 -3.52
CA GLN A 13 -4.93 17.56 -4.57
C GLN A 13 -4.61 18.72 -5.51
N LEU A 14 -5.63 19.48 -5.93
CA LEU A 14 -5.47 20.67 -6.76
C LEU A 14 -4.56 21.71 -6.08
N ARG A 15 -4.77 21.97 -4.79
CA ARG A 15 -3.93 22.90 -4.01
C ARG A 15 -2.50 22.39 -3.83
N ALA A 16 -2.31 21.09 -3.62
CA ALA A 16 -1.01 20.53 -3.31
C ALA A 16 -0.13 20.25 -4.54
N GLN A 17 -0.72 19.96 -5.70
CA GLN A 17 0.00 19.43 -6.87
C GLN A 17 -0.28 20.20 -8.18
N GLY A 18 -1.22 21.15 -8.16
CA GLY A 18 -1.63 21.88 -9.35
C GLY A 18 -2.58 21.09 -10.26
N LEU A 19 -3.15 21.79 -11.24
CA LEU A 19 -4.25 21.28 -12.08
C LEU A 19 -3.88 20.03 -12.89
N TYR A 20 -2.66 19.99 -13.43
CA TYR A 20 -2.22 18.90 -14.30
C TYR A 20 -2.17 17.55 -13.59
N LEU A 21 -1.56 17.48 -12.40
CA LEU A 21 -1.43 16.25 -11.64
C LEU A 21 -2.79 15.78 -11.08
N THR A 22 -3.65 16.72 -10.70
CA THR A 22 -5.03 16.43 -10.31
C THR A 22 -5.81 15.81 -11.46
N LEU A 23 -5.67 16.35 -12.68
CA LEU A 23 -6.32 15.79 -13.86
C LEU A 23 -5.83 14.36 -14.16
N LEU A 24 -4.52 14.09 -14.05
CA LEU A 24 -3.99 12.74 -14.25
C LEU A 24 -4.54 11.73 -13.22
N ALA A 25 -4.64 12.12 -11.95
CA ALA A 25 -5.24 11.25 -10.93
C ALA A 25 -6.74 11.06 -11.16
N ALA A 26 -7.45 12.10 -11.61
CA ALA A 26 -8.86 12.00 -11.98
C ALA A 26 -9.04 11.05 -13.17
N ILE A 27 -8.15 11.07 -14.17
CA ILE A 27 -8.15 10.13 -15.29
C ILE A 27 -7.89 8.70 -14.81
N ASP A 28 -6.89 8.45 -13.96
CA ASP A 28 -6.64 7.11 -13.39
C ASP A 28 -7.85 6.58 -12.62
N LYS A 29 -8.49 7.46 -11.84
CA LYS A 29 -9.68 7.12 -11.07
C LYS A 29 -10.90 6.86 -11.97
N LEU A 30 -11.13 7.68 -12.98
CA LEU A 30 -12.23 7.51 -13.93
C LEU A 30 -12.04 6.22 -14.74
N GLY A 31 -10.81 5.95 -15.20
CA GLY A 31 -10.46 4.70 -15.87
C GLY A 31 -10.76 3.48 -14.99
N ARG A 32 -10.41 3.53 -13.70
CA ARG A 32 -10.77 2.48 -12.73
C ARG A 32 -12.28 2.34 -12.55
N TRP A 33 -13.03 3.44 -12.48
CA TRP A 33 -14.47 3.38 -12.33
C TRP A 33 -15.16 2.75 -13.55
N LEU A 34 -14.75 3.14 -14.76
CA LEU A 34 -15.31 2.63 -16.01
C LEU A 34 -14.91 1.19 -16.30
N THR A 35 -13.63 0.85 -16.12
CA THR A 35 -13.07 -0.42 -16.59
C THR A 35 -12.77 -1.41 -15.47
N GLY A 36 -12.71 -0.96 -14.22
CA GLY A 36 -12.34 -1.75 -13.04
C GLY A 36 -10.83 -1.95 -12.86
N GLN A 37 -10.00 -1.47 -13.79
CA GLN A 37 -8.56 -1.69 -13.83
C GLN A 37 -7.81 -0.36 -13.72
N PRO A 38 -6.63 -0.34 -13.06
CA PRO A 38 -5.78 0.85 -13.04
C PRO A 38 -5.25 1.17 -14.43
N VAL A 39 -4.85 2.42 -14.65
CA VAL A 39 -4.18 2.80 -15.90
C VAL A 39 -2.77 2.21 -15.87
N TRP A 40 -2.56 1.11 -16.60
CA TRP A 40 -1.33 0.31 -16.55
C TRP A 40 -0.04 1.12 -16.81
N ARG A 41 -0.12 2.18 -17.62
CA ARG A 41 1.00 3.10 -17.88
C ARG A 41 1.53 3.75 -16.60
N PHE A 42 0.65 4.04 -15.64
CA PHE A 42 0.98 4.66 -14.36
C PHE A 42 1.14 3.66 -13.21
N SER A 43 1.23 2.37 -13.54
CA SER A 43 1.31 1.31 -12.54
C SER A 43 2.63 0.54 -12.56
N ARG A 44 3.34 0.44 -13.68
CA ARG A 44 4.59 -0.33 -13.76
C ARG A 44 5.79 0.49 -13.27
N ILE A 45 6.03 0.50 -11.96
CA ILE A 45 7.15 1.27 -11.36
C ILE A 45 8.50 0.65 -11.73
N THR A 46 8.59 -0.68 -11.65
CA THR A 46 9.77 -1.46 -12.07
C THR A 46 9.28 -2.74 -12.77
N PRO A 47 10.18 -3.54 -13.38
CA PRO A 47 9.79 -4.86 -13.87
C PRO A 47 9.16 -5.76 -12.79
N ALA A 48 9.59 -5.61 -11.53
CA ALA A 48 9.14 -6.37 -10.37
C ALA A 48 7.84 -5.85 -9.73
N ILE A 49 7.59 -4.53 -9.78
CA ILE A 49 6.50 -3.89 -9.04
C ILE A 49 5.48 -3.25 -9.96
N LEU A 50 4.22 -3.64 -9.75
CA LEU A 50 3.06 -2.88 -10.16
C LEU A 50 2.44 -2.17 -8.96
N LEU A 51 2.02 -0.92 -9.13
CA LEU A 51 1.47 -0.04 -8.10
C LEU A 51 0.14 0.56 -8.57
N GLY A 52 -0.87 0.55 -7.72
CA GLY A 52 -2.14 1.18 -8.09
C GLY A 52 -3.13 1.35 -6.95
N GLY A 53 -4.32 1.79 -7.31
CA GLY A 53 -5.48 1.76 -6.43
C GLY A 53 -6.12 0.38 -6.38
N GLN A 54 -7.20 0.24 -5.62
CA GLN A 54 -7.95 -1.00 -5.57
C GLN A 54 -8.45 -1.40 -6.98
N PRO A 55 -8.16 -2.63 -7.44
CA PRO A 55 -8.72 -3.17 -8.66
C PRO A 55 -10.10 -3.79 -8.38
N ALA A 56 -10.94 -3.89 -9.43
CA ALA A 56 -12.17 -4.65 -9.35
C ALA A 56 -11.88 -6.16 -9.30
N ARG A 57 -12.77 -6.94 -8.67
CA ARG A 57 -12.62 -8.40 -8.51
C ARG A 57 -12.25 -9.14 -9.81
N ARG A 58 -12.86 -8.76 -10.94
CA ARG A 58 -12.59 -9.33 -12.29
C ARG A 58 -11.16 -9.13 -12.79
N VAL A 59 -10.40 -8.22 -12.18
CA VAL A 59 -9.04 -7.86 -12.62
C VAL A 59 -7.98 -8.75 -11.98
N TRP A 60 -8.27 -9.46 -10.88
CA TRP A 60 -7.31 -10.36 -10.24
C TRP A 60 -6.77 -11.43 -11.19
N ALA A 61 -7.65 -12.10 -11.93
CA ALA A 61 -7.24 -13.07 -12.95
C ALA A 61 -6.45 -12.44 -14.12
N LYS A 62 -6.69 -11.16 -14.42
CA LYS A 62 -5.91 -10.43 -15.43
C LYS A 62 -4.51 -10.09 -14.92
N LEU A 63 -4.38 -9.68 -13.65
CA LEU A 63 -3.09 -9.44 -13.01
C LEU A 63 -2.24 -10.71 -13.03
N SER A 64 -2.83 -11.86 -12.67
CA SER A 64 -2.14 -13.15 -12.73
C SER A 64 -1.61 -13.46 -14.14
N ARG A 65 -2.42 -13.27 -15.19
CA ARG A 65 -1.99 -13.41 -16.59
C ARG A 65 -0.92 -12.40 -17.03
N MET A 66 -0.73 -11.32 -16.30
CA MET A 66 0.34 -10.34 -16.55
C MET A 66 1.65 -10.69 -15.80
N GLY A 67 1.72 -11.88 -15.20
CA GLY A 67 2.89 -12.34 -14.44
C GLY A 67 2.93 -11.81 -13.01
N VAL A 68 1.83 -11.25 -12.50
CA VAL A 68 1.72 -10.97 -11.07
C VAL A 68 1.51 -12.28 -10.34
N THR A 69 2.35 -12.56 -9.36
CA THR A 69 2.29 -13.75 -8.52
C THR A 69 2.01 -13.39 -7.06
N GLY A 70 2.21 -12.12 -6.68
CA GLY A 70 1.95 -11.61 -5.33
C GLY A 70 1.10 -10.35 -5.31
N VAL A 71 0.28 -10.19 -4.28
CA VAL A 71 -0.51 -8.99 -4.01
C VAL A 71 -0.22 -8.51 -2.58
N ILE A 72 0.11 -7.22 -2.43
CA ILE A 72 0.18 -6.54 -1.13
C ILE A 72 -1.01 -5.60 -1.01
N ASN A 73 -1.86 -5.86 -0.02
CA ASN A 73 -2.98 -5.00 0.34
C ASN A 73 -2.65 -4.16 1.58
N MET A 74 -2.59 -2.84 1.39
CA MET A 74 -2.29 -1.88 2.46
C MET A 74 -3.55 -1.32 3.15
N ARG A 75 -4.75 -1.81 2.83
CA ARG A 75 -6.03 -1.26 3.32
C ARG A 75 -6.47 -1.93 4.60
N GLN A 76 -6.46 -1.25 5.75
CA GLN A 76 -7.07 -1.81 6.96
C GLN A 76 -8.58 -2.07 6.81
N GLU A 77 -9.24 -1.25 6.00
CA GLU A 77 -10.70 -1.25 5.90
C GLU A 77 -11.28 -2.38 5.03
N TYR A 78 -10.43 -3.20 4.37
CA TYR A 78 -10.91 -4.28 3.50
C TYR A 78 -9.84 -5.37 3.27
N ASP A 79 -10.18 -6.64 3.54
CA ASP A 79 -9.32 -7.81 3.33
C ASP A 79 -9.86 -8.69 2.18
N TYR A 80 -9.03 -8.97 1.17
CA TYR A 80 -9.40 -9.72 -0.05
C TYR A 80 -9.17 -11.23 0.05
N ARG A 81 -8.83 -11.77 1.22
CA ARG A 81 -8.50 -13.19 1.37
C ARG A 81 -9.55 -14.11 0.74
N THR A 82 -10.83 -13.80 0.89
CA THR A 82 -11.93 -14.58 0.30
C THR A 82 -12.13 -14.33 -1.19
N GLU A 83 -11.83 -13.14 -1.70
CA GLU A 83 -11.97 -12.82 -3.13
C GLU A 83 -10.86 -13.43 -3.99
N LEU A 84 -9.69 -13.64 -3.39
CA LEU A 84 -8.52 -14.25 -4.04
C LEU A 84 -8.53 -15.78 -3.94
N ASP A 85 -9.51 -16.36 -3.26
CA ASP A 85 -9.63 -17.81 -3.15
C ASP A 85 -9.76 -18.46 -4.54
N GLY A 86 -8.99 -19.52 -4.77
CA GLY A 86 -8.87 -20.19 -6.06
C GLY A 86 -8.08 -19.43 -7.14
N ILE A 87 -7.54 -18.24 -6.85
CA ILE A 87 -6.64 -17.52 -7.77
C ILE A 87 -5.19 -17.79 -7.35
N PRO A 88 -4.28 -18.18 -8.26
CA PRO A 88 -2.88 -18.49 -7.93
C PRO A 88 -2.06 -17.21 -7.68
N LEU A 89 -2.43 -16.46 -6.65
CA LEU A 89 -1.78 -15.24 -6.21
C LEU A 89 -1.43 -15.37 -4.71
N GLY A 90 -0.14 -15.25 -4.39
CA GLY A 90 0.28 -14.99 -3.02
C GLY A 90 -0.34 -13.69 -2.53
N TYR A 91 -0.82 -13.67 -1.29
CA TYR A 91 -1.49 -12.51 -0.73
C TYR A 91 -0.88 -12.13 0.62
N LEU A 92 -0.45 -10.88 0.73
CA LEU A 92 0.04 -10.29 1.96
C LEU A 92 -0.85 -9.12 2.37
N TYR A 93 -1.44 -9.25 3.56
CA TYR A 93 -2.26 -8.23 4.17
C TYR A 93 -1.44 -7.41 5.18
N LEU A 94 -1.25 -6.12 4.90
CA LEU A 94 -0.56 -5.15 5.75
C LEU A 94 -1.51 -4.01 6.10
N PRO A 95 -2.41 -4.19 7.09
CA PRO A 95 -3.43 -3.19 7.40
C PRO A 95 -2.79 -1.87 7.83
N THR A 96 -3.01 -0.82 7.04
CA THR A 96 -2.58 0.55 7.37
C THR A 96 -3.79 1.47 7.30
N VAL A 97 -4.03 2.24 8.36
CA VAL A 97 -5.09 3.26 8.42
C VAL A 97 -4.89 4.28 7.28
N ASP A 98 -5.98 4.76 6.68
CA ASP A 98 -5.88 5.76 5.62
C ASP A 98 -5.20 7.05 6.13
N ASN A 99 -4.32 7.63 5.30
CA ASN A 99 -3.48 8.79 5.64
C ASN A 99 -2.53 8.61 6.82
N THR A 100 -2.24 7.38 7.26
CA THR A 100 -1.12 7.09 8.17
C THR A 100 0.00 6.38 7.43
N ALA A 101 1.14 6.21 8.11
CA ALA A 101 2.27 5.45 7.58
C ALA A 101 2.18 3.98 8.01
N PRO A 102 2.59 3.03 7.14
CA PRO A 102 2.83 1.65 7.57
C PRO A 102 3.93 1.60 8.65
N THR A 103 3.94 0.59 9.50
CA THR A 103 5.04 0.43 10.47
C THR A 103 6.32 -0.02 9.77
N VAL A 104 7.49 0.19 10.39
CA VAL A 104 8.77 -0.35 9.88
C VAL A 104 8.68 -1.87 9.71
N GLU A 105 8.06 -2.58 10.66
CA GLU A 105 7.86 -4.03 10.56
C GLU A 105 7.00 -4.41 9.35
N GLN A 106 5.91 -3.68 9.08
CA GLN A 106 5.08 -3.90 7.89
C GLN A 106 5.90 -3.69 6.61
N LEU A 107 6.72 -2.63 6.57
CA LEU A 107 7.61 -2.38 5.45
C LEU A 107 8.61 -3.54 5.28
N MET A 108 9.28 -3.99 6.35
CA MET A 108 10.21 -5.12 6.27
C MET A 108 9.54 -6.41 5.77
N ARG A 109 8.33 -6.72 6.26
CA ARG A 109 7.56 -7.88 5.81
C ARG A 109 7.15 -7.76 4.34
N GLY A 110 6.71 -6.58 3.92
CA GLY A 110 6.33 -6.30 2.54
C GLY A 110 7.50 -6.41 1.59
N THR A 111 8.67 -5.86 1.94
CA THR A 111 9.85 -5.94 1.09
C THR A 111 10.39 -7.38 0.99
N ALA A 112 10.38 -8.14 2.09
CA ALA A 112 10.73 -9.56 2.08
C ALA A 112 9.78 -10.39 1.20
N PHE A 113 8.47 -10.14 1.28
CA PHE A 113 7.49 -10.79 0.40
C PHE A 113 7.73 -10.45 -1.07
N ILE A 114 8.02 -9.18 -1.40
CA ILE A 114 8.34 -8.78 -2.78
C ILE A 114 9.58 -9.53 -3.27
N LYS A 115 10.65 -9.57 -2.46
CA LYS A 115 11.88 -10.30 -2.80
C LYS A 115 11.58 -11.77 -3.13
N GLN A 116 10.84 -12.45 -2.27
CA GLN A 116 10.46 -13.86 -2.46
C GLN A 116 9.70 -14.08 -3.79
N GLN A 117 8.71 -13.24 -4.09
CA GLN A 117 7.93 -13.36 -5.32
C GLN A 117 8.77 -13.11 -6.57
N VAL A 118 9.70 -12.15 -6.51
CA VAL A 118 10.60 -11.80 -7.62
C VAL A 118 11.64 -12.90 -7.85
N GLU A 119 12.20 -13.49 -6.79
CA GLU A 119 13.15 -14.62 -6.88
C GLU A 119 12.52 -15.86 -7.55
N GLN A 120 11.20 -16.00 -7.45
CA GLN A 120 10.43 -17.06 -8.12
C GLN A 120 10.04 -16.70 -9.57
N GLY A 121 10.59 -15.61 -10.13
CA GLY A 121 10.31 -15.13 -11.49
C GLY A 121 9.00 -14.36 -11.63
N GLY A 122 8.35 -14.05 -10.51
CA GLY A 122 7.07 -13.36 -10.46
C GLY A 122 7.18 -11.84 -10.29
N ARG A 123 6.02 -11.21 -10.07
CA ARG A 123 5.87 -9.77 -9.85
C ARG A 123 4.85 -9.51 -8.76
N VAL A 124 4.96 -8.36 -8.09
CA VAL A 124 4.03 -7.98 -7.03
C VAL A 124 3.18 -6.78 -7.41
N TYR A 125 1.87 -6.90 -7.18
CA TYR A 125 0.94 -5.78 -7.23
C TYR A 125 0.72 -5.20 -5.84
N ILE A 126 1.13 -3.95 -5.63
CA ILE A 126 0.98 -3.21 -4.38
C ILE A 126 -0.18 -2.24 -4.54
N HIS A 127 -1.13 -2.24 -3.60
CA HIS A 127 -2.23 -1.29 -3.65
C HIS A 127 -2.70 -0.80 -2.28
N CYS A 128 -3.41 0.33 -2.31
CA CYS A 128 -4.30 0.77 -1.25
C CYS A 128 -5.69 1.09 -1.82
N TRP A 129 -6.34 2.17 -1.41
CA TRP A 129 -7.59 2.63 -2.06
C TRP A 129 -7.33 3.32 -3.40
N GLU A 130 -6.51 4.38 -3.41
CA GLU A 130 -6.23 5.20 -4.61
C GLU A 130 -4.82 4.98 -5.17
N GLY A 131 -3.94 4.36 -4.40
CA GLY A 131 -2.54 4.20 -4.77
C GLY A 131 -1.75 5.52 -4.72
N LEU A 132 -2.05 6.39 -3.75
CA LEU A 132 -1.42 7.72 -3.62
C LEU A 132 -0.48 7.87 -2.42
N GLY A 133 -0.77 7.22 -1.29
CA GLY A 133 0.04 7.32 -0.05
C GLY A 133 0.57 5.96 0.40
N ARG A 134 -0.27 5.16 1.06
CA ARG A 134 0.08 3.84 1.66
C ARG A 134 0.79 2.88 0.68
N GLY A 135 0.22 2.67 -0.51
CA GLY A 135 0.81 1.82 -1.55
C GLY A 135 2.17 2.33 -2.03
N PRO A 136 2.28 3.61 -2.44
CA PRO A 136 3.57 4.22 -2.77
C PRO A 136 4.63 4.11 -1.66
N SER A 137 4.28 4.26 -0.38
CA SER A 137 5.23 4.06 0.73
C SER A 137 5.83 2.65 0.75
N MET A 138 5.01 1.62 0.51
CA MET A 138 5.49 0.24 0.44
C MET A 138 6.39 0.00 -0.79
N ALA A 139 6.02 0.56 -1.94
CA ALA A 139 6.87 0.51 -3.14
C ALA A 139 8.22 1.23 -2.92
N ALA A 140 8.19 2.39 -2.24
CA ALA A 140 9.39 3.16 -1.94
C ALA A 140 10.32 2.41 -0.98
N ALA A 141 9.79 1.76 0.04
CA ALA A 141 10.59 0.95 0.96
C ALA A 141 11.28 -0.22 0.24
N TYR A 142 10.62 -0.86 -0.74
CA TYR A 142 11.30 -1.88 -1.55
C TYR A 142 12.45 -1.29 -2.37
N LEU A 143 12.25 -0.13 -3.00
CA LEU A 143 13.31 0.56 -3.74
C LEU A 143 14.49 0.93 -2.83
N VAL A 144 14.22 1.38 -1.61
CA VAL A 144 15.25 1.64 -0.60
C VAL A 144 16.00 0.35 -0.22
N GLN A 145 15.29 -0.77 -0.05
CA GLN A 145 15.91 -2.07 0.17
C GLN A 145 16.81 -2.51 -1.01
N GLN A 146 16.51 -2.05 -2.23
CA GLN A 146 17.35 -2.29 -3.42
C GLN A 146 18.53 -1.30 -3.53
N GLY A 147 18.81 -0.51 -2.48
CA GLY A 147 19.97 0.37 -2.40
C GLY A 147 19.71 1.82 -2.83
N LYS A 148 18.46 2.21 -3.12
CA LYS A 148 18.13 3.62 -3.39
C LYS A 148 18.05 4.43 -2.11
N THR A 149 18.33 5.72 -2.19
CA THR A 149 17.96 6.65 -1.13
C THR A 149 16.43 6.86 -1.09
N PRO A 150 15.85 7.32 0.04
CA PRO A 150 14.44 7.69 0.10
C PRO A 150 14.00 8.66 -1.01
N ASP A 151 14.82 9.66 -1.30
CA ASP A 151 14.54 10.65 -2.35
C ASP A 151 14.54 10.02 -3.75
N GLU A 152 15.53 9.18 -4.06
CA GLU A 152 15.59 8.44 -5.31
C GLU A 152 14.40 7.49 -5.47
N ALA A 153 13.97 6.85 -4.38
CA ALA A 153 12.80 5.97 -4.39
C ALA A 153 11.53 6.75 -4.73
N TRP A 154 11.30 7.91 -4.10
CA TRP A 154 10.18 8.77 -4.43
C TRP A 154 10.24 9.30 -5.86
N ALA A 155 11.41 9.75 -6.31
CA ALA A 155 11.63 10.22 -7.67
C ALA A 155 11.33 9.13 -8.72
N THR A 156 11.80 7.90 -8.47
CA THR A 156 11.53 6.73 -9.33
C THR A 156 10.02 6.47 -9.45
N ILE A 157 9.28 6.53 -8.34
CA ILE A 157 7.84 6.31 -8.38
C ILE A 157 7.14 7.48 -9.10
N ARG A 158 7.53 8.73 -8.83
CA ARG A 158 6.94 9.92 -9.47
C ARG A 158 7.17 9.96 -10.99
N ALA A 159 8.29 9.45 -11.48
CA ALA A 159 8.55 9.37 -12.92
C ALA A 159 7.48 8.57 -13.67
N ILE A 160 6.89 7.56 -13.03
CA ILE A 160 5.84 6.71 -13.62
C ILE A 160 4.44 7.11 -13.13
N ARG A 161 4.28 7.43 -11.85
CA ARG A 161 3.01 7.79 -11.19
C ARG A 161 3.16 9.18 -10.56
N PRO A 162 3.14 10.27 -11.35
CA PRO A 162 3.55 11.60 -10.89
C PRO A 162 2.64 12.20 -9.82
N PHE A 163 1.40 11.72 -9.76
CA PHE A 163 0.36 12.19 -8.84
C PHE A 163 0.37 11.49 -7.46
N ILE A 164 1.38 10.67 -7.13
CA ILE A 164 1.52 10.17 -5.75
C ILE A 164 1.63 11.34 -4.75
N ARG A 165 1.09 11.13 -3.55
CA ARG A 165 1.03 12.15 -2.50
C ARG A 165 1.29 11.51 -1.12
N PRO A 166 2.53 11.04 -0.85
CA PRO A 166 2.90 10.66 0.49
C PRO A 166 2.84 11.89 1.41
N ASN A 167 2.23 11.74 2.59
CA ASN A 167 2.25 12.78 3.61
C ASN A 167 3.56 12.73 4.41
N ASP A 168 3.79 13.69 5.30
CA ASP A 168 5.08 13.83 5.97
C ASP A 168 5.36 12.66 6.92
N VAL A 169 4.34 12.11 7.57
CA VAL A 169 4.48 10.89 8.39
C VAL A 169 4.92 9.68 7.54
N GLN A 170 4.43 9.57 6.30
CA GLN A 170 4.83 8.52 5.36
C GLN A 170 6.24 8.70 4.81
N LYS A 171 6.69 9.95 4.62
CA LYS A 171 8.07 10.25 4.23
C LYS A 171 9.03 9.95 5.38
N GLN A 172 8.75 10.48 6.58
CA GLN A 172 9.52 10.22 7.79
C GLN A 172 9.67 8.72 8.06
N ARG A 173 8.59 7.95 7.87
CA ARG A 173 8.63 6.50 8.02
C ARG A 173 9.58 5.82 7.03
N LEU A 174 9.68 6.32 5.80
CA LEU A 174 10.62 5.79 4.82
C LEU A 174 12.06 6.11 5.24
N ASP A 175 12.30 7.30 5.78
CA ASP A 175 13.61 7.71 6.30
C ASP A 175 14.04 6.84 7.48
N GLU A 176 13.11 6.56 8.42
CA GLU A 176 13.32 5.58 9.50
C GLU A 176 13.67 4.20 8.93
N PHE A 177 12.89 3.71 7.95
CA PHE A 177 13.12 2.42 7.32
C PHE A 177 14.50 2.32 6.66
N ALA A 178 14.97 3.40 6.02
CA ALA A 178 16.27 3.45 5.36
C ALA A 178 17.44 3.19 6.33
N GLN A 179 17.32 3.62 7.59
CA GLN A 179 18.33 3.36 8.63
C GLN A 179 18.47 1.87 8.95
N TYR A 180 17.37 1.10 8.85
CA TYR A 180 17.39 -0.35 9.03
C TYR A 180 17.89 -1.09 7.78
N ALA A 181 17.56 -0.59 6.59
CA ALA A 181 17.99 -1.19 5.32
C ALA A 181 19.49 -1.01 5.07
N GLY A 182 20.07 0.11 5.50
CA GLY A 182 21.51 0.43 5.40
C GLY A 182 22.40 -0.15 6.51
N GLY A 183 21.84 -0.94 7.43
CA GLY A 183 22.62 -1.61 8.50
C GLY A 183 22.98 -0.75 9.72
N SER A 184 22.40 0.45 9.88
CA SER A 184 22.79 1.39 10.95
C SER A 184 21.99 1.23 12.25
N VAL A 185 20.85 0.53 12.26
CA VAL A 185 20.04 0.33 13.47
C VAL A 185 19.54 -1.13 13.54
N GLY A 186 19.79 -1.79 14.67
CA GLY A 186 19.33 -3.16 14.93
C GLY A 186 17.81 -3.29 14.85
N LYS A 187 17.34 -4.41 14.28
CA LYS A 187 15.92 -4.76 14.05
C LYS A 187 15.03 -4.34 15.24
N PRO A 188 13.89 -3.64 15.03
CA PRO A 188 13.07 -3.20 16.14
C PRO A 188 12.50 -4.44 16.87
N SER A 189 12.80 -4.54 18.17
CA SER A 189 12.17 -5.50 19.07
C SER A 189 10.68 -5.19 19.15
N GLY A 190 9.85 -6.23 18.99
CA GLY A 190 8.39 -6.10 18.92
C GLY A 190 7.85 -5.32 20.11
N ALA A 191 7.17 -4.21 19.82
CA ALA A 191 6.42 -3.48 20.82
C ALA A 191 5.27 -4.38 21.31
N THR A 192 5.42 -4.87 22.53
CA THR A 192 4.41 -5.53 23.36
C THR A 192 3.07 -4.80 23.22
N THR A 193 2.08 -5.48 22.65
CA THR A 193 0.66 -5.13 22.85
C THR A 193 0.34 -5.26 24.33
N THR A 194 0.42 -4.15 25.05
CA THR A 194 -0.22 -3.98 26.35
C THR A 194 -1.71 -3.80 26.10
N ASN A 195 -2.47 -4.87 26.32
CA ASN A 195 -3.92 -4.81 26.48
C ASN A 195 -4.21 -4.13 27.82
N PRO A 196 -4.89 -2.97 27.88
CA PRO A 196 -5.43 -2.49 29.15
C PRO A 196 -6.67 -3.32 29.47
N GLY A 197 -6.63 -3.99 30.61
CA GLY A 197 -7.64 -4.93 31.05
C GLY A 197 -9.03 -4.33 31.23
N VAL A 198 -10.03 -5.19 31.04
CA VAL A 198 -11.32 -5.07 31.73
C VAL A 198 -11.29 -6.12 32.83
N SER A 199 -11.02 -5.65 34.05
CA SER A 199 -11.18 -6.39 35.29
C SER A 199 -12.66 -6.46 35.66
N GLY A 200 -13.11 -7.70 35.87
CA GLY A 200 -14.18 -8.21 36.72
C GLY A 200 -15.28 -7.29 37.26
N LYS A 201 -16.52 -7.75 37.09
CA LYS A 201 -17.45 -7.87 38.22
C LYS A 201 -18.14 -9.23 38.19
N ASP A 202 -17.72 -10.06 39.13
CA ASP A 202 -18.48 -11.16 39.69
C ASP A 202 -19.71 -10.60 40.43
N THR A 203 -20.90 -11.14 40.19
CA THR A 203 -22.03 -11.09 41.13
C THR A 203 -22.97 -12.26 40.85
N SER A 204 -22.80 -13.27 41.69
CA SER A 204 -23.73 -14.30 42.14
C SER A 204 -25.25 -14.10 41.95
N LEU A 205 -25.95 -15.26 42.01
CA LEU A 205 -27.36 -15.50 42.44
C LEU A 205 -28.50 -15.33 41.41
N ARG A 206 -29.01 -16.44 40.85
CA ARG A 206 -30.20 -17.19 41.36
C ARG A 206 -30.76 -18.22 40.36
N ARG A 207 -31.12 -19.36 40.95
CA ARG A 207 -32.06 -20.42 40.52
C ARG A 207 -33.15 -19.98 39.52
N ARG A 208 -33.33 -20.73 38.44
CA ARG A 208 -34.42 -21.71 38.19
C ARG A 208 -34.23 -22.37 36.84
#